data_AF-W4V533-F1
#
_entry.id   AF-W4V533-F1
#
_cell.length_a   1.000
_cell.length_b   1.000
_cell.length_c   1.000
_cell.angle_alpha   90.00
_cell.angle_beta   90.00
_cell.angle_gamma   90.00
#
_symmetry.space_group_name_H-M   'P 1'
#
loop_
_entity.id
_entity.type
_entity.pdbx_description
1 polymer ?
#
loop_
_entity_poly.entity_id
_entity_poly.type
_entity_poly.pdbx_seq_one_letter_code
_entity_poly.pdbx_strand_id
1 'polypeptide(L)'
;MKDALTTAENVAPCILWIDEIEKGLSGVGSNNDGGVSTRMVGQFLFWMQECKKQVFVVATANDVSMLPSELLRRGRFDEIFFVDLPTAEERKEIITLYTKKYIKAELSPELLDKIIEISDGFTGADIESCIRDIAYRVLANENFALNDENIITAFSNVIPLSQTAPERIESIRNWGKERAVPASGRPIGSTTFKKAEPKVRKVLV
;
A
#
# COMPACT_ATOMS: atom_id res chain seq x y z
N MET A 1 4.77 -7.11 24.37
CA MET A 1 3.34 -7.06 23.99
C MET A 1 2.45 -6.66 25.16
N LYS A 2 2.46 -7.39 26.30
CA LYS A 2 1.69 -7.02 27.50
C LYS A 2 1.80 -5.54 27.88
N ASP A 3 3.03 -5.04 28.02
CA ASP A 3 3.26 -3.66 28.48
C ASP A 3 2.73 -2.62 27.49
N ALA A 4 2.80 -2.89 26.18
CA ALA A 4 2.25 -2.02 25.15
C ALA A 4 0.71 -1.94 25.23
N LEU A 5 0.04 -3.08 25.45
CA LEU A 5 -1.42 -3.14 25.60
C LEU A 5 -1.88 -2.46 26.89
N THR A 6 -1.20 -2.70 28.01
CA THR A 6 -1.45 -2.00 29.28
C THR A 6 -1.24 -0.49 29.13
N THR A 7 -0.21 -0.08 28.39
CA THR A 7 0.02 1.35 28.11
C THR A 7 -1.13 1.94 27.32
N ALA A 8 -1.59 1.27 26.26
CA ALA A 8 -2.74 1.70 25.47
C ALA A 8 -4.01 1.86 26.32
N GLU A 9 -4.29 0.92 27.24
CA GLU A 9 -5.40 1.03 28.19
C GLU A 9 -5.26 2.22 29.14
N ASN A 10 -4.07 2.47 29.66
CA ASN A 10 -3.81 3.54 30.62
C ASN A 10 -3.92 4.93 29.99
N VAL A 11 -3.63 5.04 28.70
CA VAL A 11 -3.71 6.32 27.96
C VAL A 11 -5.03 6.48 27.21
N ALA A 12 -6.00 5.59 27.39
CA ALA A 12 -7.31 5.71 26.77
C ALA A 12 -8.01 7.02 27.18
N PRO A 13 -8.70 7.73 26.26
CA PRO A 13 -9.01 7.31 24.89
C PRO A 13 -7.85 7.48 23.91
N CYS A 14 -7.54 6.45 23.10
CA CYS A 14 -6.43 6.50 22.15
C CYS A 14 -6.65 5.64 20.89
N ILE A 15 -5.81 5.86 19.88
CA ILE A 15 -5.71 5.00 18.69
C ILE A 15 -4.46 4.14 18.82
N LEU A 16 -4.61 2.82 18.80
CA LEU A 16 -3.51 1.87 18.75
C LEU A 16 -3.24 1.49 17.29
N TRP A 17 -2.20 2.08 16.70
CA TRP A 17 -1.76 1.78 15.34
C TRP A 17 -0.73 0.64 15.34
N ILE A 18 -0.98 -0.40 14.54
CA ILE A 18 -0.10 -1.55 14.37
C ILE A 18 0.24 -1.70 12.89
N ASP A 19 1.48 -1.39 12.52
CA ASP A 19 1.93 -1.56 11.15
C ASP A 19 2.44 -2.99 10.90
N GLU A 20 2.12 -3.55 9.74
CA GLU A 20 2.52 -4.88 9.29
C GLU A 20 2.30 -5.95 10.38
N ILE A 21 1.05 -6.04 10.86
CA ILE A 21 0.68 -6.90 11.98
C ILE A 21 1.04 -8.37 11.72
N GLU A 22 1.05 -8.80 10.46
CA GLU A 22 1.49 -10.13 10.06
C GLU A 22 2.96 -10.39 10.40
N LYS A 23 3.86 -9.40 10.43
CA LYS A 23 5.25 -9.62 10.81
C LYS A 23 5.38 -9.96 12.29
N GLY A 24 4.66 -9.23 13.13
CA GLY A 24 4.64 -9.46 14.58
C GLY A 24 3.88 -10.72 15.00
N LEU A 25 3.02 -11.24 14.13
CA LEU A 25 2.19 -12.42 14.38
C LEU A 25 2.56 -13.62 13.48
N SER A 26 3.56 -13.46 12.60
CA SER A 26 4.04 -14.52 11.72
C SER A 26 4.65 -15.67 12.53
N GLY A 27 4.53 -16.90 12.02
CA GLY A 27 5.08 -18.09 12.67
C GLY A 27 4.11 -18.87 13.57
N VAL A 28 2.86 -18.43 13.70
CA VAL A 28 1.78 -19.25 14.28
C VAL A 28 1.64 -20.54 13.47
N GLY A 29 1.96 -21.67 14.12
CA GLY A 29 1.93 -23.01 13.49
C GLY A 29 3.28 -23.52 13.01
N SER A 30 4.36 -22.74 13.10
CA SER A 30 5.72 -23.25 12.88
C SER A 30 6.29 -23.84 14.17
N ASN A 31 6.73 -25.10 14.12
CA ASN A 31 7.27 -25.81 15.30
C ASN A 31 8.61 -25.26 15.81
N ASN A 32 9.19 -24.28 15.12
CA ASN A 32 10.55 -23.79 15.37
C ASN A 32 10.62 -22.69 16.44
N ASP A 33 9.49 -22.13 16.86
CA ASP A 33 9.43 -20.93 17.73
C ASP A 33 8.88 -21.22 19.15
N GLY A 34 8.80 -22.49 19.56
CA GLY A 34 8.40 -22.87 20.92
C GLY A 34 7.03 -22.34 21.38
N GLY A 35 6.13 -22.02 20.44
CA GLY A 35 4.81 -21.45 20.70
C GLY A 35 4.82 -20.02 21.27
N VAL A 36 5.91 -19.27 21.10
CA VAL A 36 5.99 -17.86 21.53
C VAL A 36 5.03 -17.00 20.69
N SER A 37 5.11 -17.08 19.37
CA SER A 37 4.22 -16.37 18.45
C SER A 37 2.74 -16.69 18.69
N THR A 38 2.39 -17.98 18.89
CA THR A 38 1.02 -18.41 19.23
C THR A 38 0.53 -17.80 20.54
N ARG A 39 1.38 -17.71 21.57
CA ARG A 39 1.03 -17.07 22.85
C ARG A 39 0.82 -15.58 22.71
N MET A 40 1.66 -14.89 21.94
CA MET A 40 1.50 -13.46 21.68
C MET A 40 0.17 -13.16 20.98
N VAL A 41 -0.17 -13.93 19.94
CA VAL A 41 -1.45 -13.80 19.22
C VAL A 41 -2.63 -14.07 20.15
N GLY A 42 -2.57 -15.13 20.94
CA GLY A 42 -3.61 -15.43 21.93
C GLY A 42 -3.81 -14.32 22.95
N GLN A 43 -2.71 -13.72 23.43
CA GLN A 43 -2.76 -12.59 24.36
C GLN A 43 -3.40 -11.35 23.71
N PHE A 44 -3.02 -11.04 22.47
CA PHE A 44 -3.58 -9.91 21.74
C PHE A 44 -5.08 -10.10 21.48
N LEU A 45 -5.48 -11.28 21.02
CA LEU A 45 -6.88 -11.65 20.80
C LEU A 45 -7.73 -11.56 22.07
N PHE A 46 -7.21 -12.09 23.18
CA PHE A 46 -7.88 -12.01 24.48
C PHE A 46 -8.04 -10.56 24.92
N TRP A 47 -6.99 -9.75 24.77
CA TRP A 47 -7.03 -8.34 25.12
C TRP A 47 -8.08 -7.57 24.29
N MET A 48 -8.15 -7.79 22.97
CA MET A 48 -9.16 -7.15 22.13
C MET A 48 -10.60 -7.48 22.56
N GLN A 49 -10.83 -8.69 23.11
CA GLN A 49 -12.16 -9.12 23.57
C GLN A 49 -12.52 -8.56 24.95
N GLU A 50 -11.54 -8.45 25.85
CA GLU A 50 -11.78 -8.08 27.25
C GLU A 50 -11.56 -6.58 27.54
N CYS A 51 -10.90 -5.85 26.63
CA CYS A 51 -10.61 -4.44 26.82
C CYS A 51 -11.91 -3.61 26.89
N LYS A 52 -12.18 -3.03 28.07
CA LYS A 52 -13.34 -2.15 28.30
C LYS A 52 -13.01 -0.66 28.14
N LYS A 53 -11.74 -0.33 27.83
CA LYS A 53 -11.26 1.04 27.64
C LYS A 53 -11.50 1.49 26.21
N GLN A 54 -11.59 2.79 25.99
CA GLN A 54 -11.77 3.38 24.65
C GLN A 54 -10.45 3.36 23.86
N VAL A 55 -10.07 2.20 23.36
CA VAL A 55 -8.90 2.03 22.49
C VAL A 55 -9.36 1.62 21.11
N PHE A 56 -9.16 2.48 20.11
CA PHE A 56 -9.49 2.17 18.72
C PHE A 56 -8.27 1.55 18.04
N VAL A 57 -8.37 0.27 17.66
CA VAL A 57 -7.25 -0.47 17.06
C VAL A 57 -7.29 -0.33 15.54
N VAL A 58 -6.18 0.08 14.95
CA VAL A 58 -5.99 0.09 13.50
C VAL A 58 -4.74 -0.71 13.18
N ALA A 59 -4.86 -1.63 12.22
CA ALA A 59 -3.75 -2.47 11.81
C ALA A 59 -3.62 -2.51 10.28
N THR A 60 -2.39 -2.59 9.78
CA THR A 60 -2.10 -2.84 8.36
C THR A 60 -1.56 -4.26 8.18
N ALA A 61 -1.79 -4.82 6.99
CA ALA A 61 -1.19 -6.08 6.60
C ALA A 61 -0.89 -6.12 5.10
N ASN A 62 0.34 -6.48 4.75
CA ASN A 62 0.77 -6.64 3.35
C ASN A 62 0.66 -8.10 2.88
N ASP A 63 0.68 -9.06 3.80
CA ASP A 63 0.46 -10.48 3.53
C ASP A 63 -0.61 -11.08 4.45
N VAL A 64 -1.84 -11.07 3.95
CA VAL A 64 -3.01 -11.63 4.65
C VAL A 64 -2.96 -13.15 4.83
N SER A 65 -2.11 -13.87 4.06
CA SER A 65 -1.96 -15.33 4.20
C SER A 65 -1.18 -15.72 5.45
N MET A 66 -0.36 -14.81 5.98
CA MET A 66 0.39 -15.00 7.23
C MET A 66 -0.43 -14.69 8.47
N LEU A 67 -1.61 -14.08 8.31
CA LEU A 67 -2.48 -13.77 9.44
C LEU A 67 -3.20 -15.02 9.93
N PRO A 68 -3.22 -15.28 11.26
CA PRO A 68 -4.01 -16.36 11.81
C PRO A 68 -5.51 -16.13 11.52
N SER A 69 -6.19 -17.17 11.03
CA SER A 69 -7.62 -17.15 10.67
C SER A 69 -8.53 -16.63 11.78
N GLU A 70 -8.05 -16.81 13.01
CA GLU A 70 -8.58 -16.30 14.25
C GLU A 70 -8.82 -14.79 14.22
N LEU A 71 -7.89 -13.98 13.72
CA LEU A 71 -8.06 -12.52 13.65
C LEU A 71 -9.17 -12.11 12.68
N LEU A 72 -9.39 -12.92 11.65
CA LEU A 72 -10.33 -12.64 10.57
C LEU A 72 -11.77 -13.05 10.89
N ARG A 73 -12.03 -13.59 12.09
CA ARG A 73 -13.39 -13.92 12.53
C ARG A 73 -14.13 -12.65 12.92
N ARG A 74 -15.39 -12.54 12.48
CA ARG A 74 -16.28 -11.44 12.88
C ARG A 74 -16.33 -11.30 14.40
N GLY A 75 -16.27 -10.06 14.89
CA GLY A 75 -16.26 -9.72 16.31
C GLY A 75 -14.87 -9.60 16.94
N ARG A 76 -13.80 -9.53 16.12
CA ARG A 76 -12.43 -9.22 16.57
C ARG A 76 -11.92 -7.96 15.91
N PHE A 77 -11.81 -7.98 14.59
CA PHE A 77 -11.84 -6.77 13.79
C PHE A 77 -13.27 -6.54 13.34
N ASP A 78 -13.77 -5.32 13.57
CA ASP A 78 -15.11 -4.92 13.16
C ASP A 78 -15.20 -4.83 11.63
N GLU A 79 -14.19 -4.22 11.02
CA GLU A 79 -14.10 -4.02 9.58
C GLU A 79 -12.69 -4.29 9.06
N ILE A 80 -12.62 -4.88 7.87
CA ILE A 80 -11.38 -5.09 7.12
C ILE A 80 -11.51 -4.32 5.82
N PHE A 81 -10.62 -3.35 5.61
CA PHE A 81 -10.58 -2.56 4.39
C PHE A 81 -9.53 -3.10 3.42
N PHE A 82 -9.92 -3.27 2.16
CA PHE A 82 -9.03 -3.63 1.08
C PHE A 82 -8.55 -2.38 0.35
N VAL A 83 -7.25 -2.16 0.32
CA VAL A 83 -6.61 -1.10 -0.44
C VAL A 83 -6.04 -1.70 -1.72
N ASP A 84 -6.71 -1.42 -2.84
CA ASP A 84 -6.26 -1.87 -4.16
C ASP A 84 -5.28 -0.85 -4.77
N LEU A 85 -4.72 -1.20 -5.93
CA LEU A 85 -3.98 -0.25 -6.77
C LEU A 85 -4.87 0.92 -7.20
N PRO A 86 -4.32 2.14 -7.23
CA PRO A 86 -5.07 3.34 -7.55
C PRO A 86 -5.62 3.31 -8.97
N THR A 87 -6.86 3.74 -9.10
CA THR A 87 -7.57 4.00 -10.35
C THR A 87 -7.00 5.21 -11.09
N ALA A 88 -7.41 5.43 -12.34
CA ALA A 88 -6.96 6.57 -13.13
C ALA A 88 -7.19 7.92 -12.43
N GLU A 89 -8.38 8.12 -11.82
CA GLU A 89 -8.71 9.33 -11.06
C GLU A 89 -7.84 9.48 -9.81
N GLU A 90 -7.65 8.41 -9.04
CA GLU A 90 -6.78 8.45 -7.86
C GLU A 90 -5.31 8.70 -8.24
N ARG A 91 -4.84 8.11 -9.35
CA ARG A 91 -3.50 8.38 -9.90
C ARG A 91 -3.36 9.84 -10.31
N LYS A 92 -4.37 10.43 -10.95
CA LYS A 92 -4.39 11.87 -11.28
C LYS A 92 -4.18 12.74 -10.05
N GLU A 93 -4.88 12.44 -8.96
CA GLU A 93 -4.73 13.15 -7.68
C GLU A 93 -3.33 12.98 -7.10
N ILE A 94 -2.82 11.74 -7.06
CA ILE A 94 -1.49 11.41 -6.56
C ILE A 94 -0.38 12.12 -7.37
N ILE A 95 -0.46 12.07 -8.71
CA ILE A 95 0.48 12.74 -9.62
C ILE A 95 0.46 14.25 -9.37
N THR A 96 -0.73 14.83 -9.27
CA THR A 96 -0.89 16.28 -9.03
C THR A 96 -0.28 16.69 -7.70
N LEU A 97 -0.56 15.92 -6.64
CA LEU A 97 -0.03 16.16 -5.30
C LEU A 97 1.50 16.12 -5.29
N TYR A 98 2.11 15.08 -5.86
CA TYR A 98 3.56 14.94 -5.85
C TYR A 98 4.28 15.89 -6.80
N THR A 99 3.69 16.22 -7.95
CA THR A 99 4.24 17.25 -8.85
C THR A 99 4.29 18.59 -8.12
N LYS A 100 3.21 18.98 -7.43
CA LYS A 100 3.18 20.20 -6.63
C LYS A 100 4.21 20.18 -5.49
N LYS A 101 4.38 19.03 -4.82
CA LYS A 101 5.31 18.85 -3.70
C LYS A 101 6.78 18.95 -4.12
N TYR A 102 7.16 18.25 -5.19
CA TYR A 102 8.58 18.07 -5.56
C TYR A 102 9.03 18.97 -6.71
N ILE A 103 8.20 19.13 -7.75
CA ILE A 103 8.54 19.91 -8.95
C ILE A 103 8.09 21.37 -8.79
N LYS A 104 7.05 21.63 -7.99
CA LYS A 104 6.45 22.96 -7.78
C LYS A 104 5.94 23.59 -9.08
N ALA A 105 5.47 22.76 -10.01
CA ALA A 105 4.83 23.16 -11.25
C ALA A 105 3.49 22.45 -11.42
N GLU A 106 2.66 22.96 -12.33
CA GLU A 106 1.46 22.27 -12.81
C GLU A 106 1.76 21.64 -14.17
N LEU A 107 1.29 20.41 -14.36
CA LEU A 107 1.39 19.74 -15.66
C LEU A 107 0.27 20.24 -16.56
N SER A 108 0.53 20.33 -17.86
CA SER A 108 -0.55 20.55 -18.82
C SER A 108 -1.57 19.40 -18.75
N PRO A 109 -2.86 19.66 -19.02
CA PRO A 109 -3.87 18.61 -19.08
C PRO A 109 -3.48 17.47 -20.02
N GLU A 110 -2.91 17.79 -21.18
CA GLU A 110 -2.52 16.81 -22.20
C GLU A 110 -1.38 15.90 -21.70
N LEU A 111 -0.40 16.46 -20.98
CA LEU A 111 0.69 15.69 -20.39
C LEU A 111 0.17 14.82 -19.23
N LEU A 112 -0.70 15.37 -18.39
CA LEU A 112 -1.27 14.66 -17.26
C LEU A 112 -2.04 13.41 -17.71
N ASP A 113 -2.91 13.55 -18.73
CA ASP A 113 -3.66 12.44 -19.30
C ASP A 113 -2.72 11.36 -19.84
N LYS A 114 -1.65 11.75 -20.55
CA LYS A 114 -0.64 10.81 -21.06
C LYS A 114 0.10 10.08 -19.94
N ILE A 115 0.44 10.74 -18.84
CA ILE A 115 1.08 10.11 -17.68
C ILE A 115 0.12 9.15 -16.99
N ILE A 116 -1.17 9.47 -16.89
CA ILE A 116 -2.20 8.58 -16.32
C ILE A 116 -2.32 7.28 -17.12
N GLU A 117 -2.23 7.37 -18.45
CA GLU A 117 -2.20 6.19 -19.33
C GLU A 117 -0.93 5.35 -19.14
N ILE A 118 0.25 5.99 -19.07
CA ILE A 118 1.54 5.28 -18.91
C ILE A 118 1.65 4.62 -17.52
N SER A 119 1.10 5.27 -16.50
CA SER A 119 1.13 4.83 -15.10
C SER A 119 0.07 3.79 -14.77
N ASP A 120 -0.54 3.14 -15.76
CA ASP A 120 -1.48 2.06 -15.52
C ASP A 120 -0.83 0.90 -14.75
N GLY A 121 -1.46 0.52 -13.64
CA GLY A 121 -0.94 -0.49 -12.72
C GLY A 121 0.13 -0.02 -11.75
N PHE A 122 0.43 1.28 -11.68
CA PHE A 122 1.40 1.83 -10.72
C PHE A 122 0.81 1.87 -9.31
N THR A 123 1.67 1.66 -8.32
CA THR A 123 1.36 1.99 -6.91
C THR A 123 1.54 3.50 -6.67
N GLY A 124 1.01 4.01 -5.55
CA GLY A 124 1.30 5.39 -5.14
C GLY A 124 2.80 5.65 -4.93
N ALA A 125 3.55 4.64 -4.47
CA ALA A 125 4.99 4.72 -4.27
C ALA A 125 5.76 4.78 -5.60
N ASP A 126 5.32 4.04 -6.63
CA ASP A 126 5.91 4.11 -7.98
C ASP A 126 5.78 5.53 -8.56
N ILE A 127 4.59 6.14 -8.41
CA ILE A 127 4.31 7.51 -8.87
C ILE A 127 5.18 8.52 -8.10
N GLU A 128 5.20 8.42 -6.77
CA GLU A 128 6.03 9.31 -5.93
C GLU A 128 7.50 9.23 -6.34
N SER A 129 8.02 8.00 -6.48
CA SER A 129 9.42 7.80 -6.83
C SER A 129 9.75 8.39 -8.20
N CYS A 130 8.90 8.19 -9.22
CA CYS A 130 9.09 8.80 -10.53
C CYS A 130 9.25 10.32 -10.44
N ILE A 131 8.30 10.98 -9.77
CA ILE A 131 8.25 12.43 -9.68
C ILE A 131 9.42 12.96 -8.85
N ARG A 132 9.74 12.29 -7.74
CA ARG A 132 10.88 12.63 -6.89
C ARG A 132 12.21 12.50 -7.64
N ASP A 133 12.37 11.46 -8.46
CA ASP A 133 13.58 11.24 -9.25
C ASP A 133 13.74 12.30 -10.34
N ILE A 134 12.64 12.71 -11.00
CA ILE A 134 12.65 13.84 -11.95
C ILE A 134 13.09 15.11 -11.24
N ALA A 135 12.48 15.43 -10.09
CA ALA A 135 12.82 16.63 -9.33
C ALA A 135 14.29 16.63 -8.89
N TYR A 136 14.81 15.48 -8.45
CA TYR A 136 16.22 15.34 -8.10
C TYR A 136 17.15 15.61 -9.31
N ARG A 137 16.81 15.11 -10.50
CA ARG A 137 17.63 15.33 -11.71
C ARG A 137 17.66 16.78 -12.14
N VAL A 138 16.53 17.48 -12.06
CA VAL A 138 16.46 18.93 -12.33
C VAL A 138 17.38 19.71 -11.39
N LEU A 139 17.45 19.30 -10.12
CA LEU A 139 18.31 19.97 -9.14
C LEU A 139 19.79 19.57 -9.26
N ALA A 140 20.08 18.33 -9.60
CA ALA A 140 21.44 17.78 -9.61
C ALA A 140 22.17 17.97 -10.95
N ASN A 141 21.46 18.20 -12.06
CA ASN A 141 22.04 18.34 -13.40
C ASN A 141 21.47 19.57 -14.10
N GLU A 142 22.28 20.62 -14.25
CA GLU A 142 21.91 21.86 -14.94
C GLU A 142 21.48 21.65 -16.41
N ASN A 143 21.95 20.57 -17.05
CA ASN A 143 21.59 20.24 -18.43
C ASN A 143 20.27 19.44 -18.52
N PHE A 144 19.72 18.98 -17.40
CA PHE A 144 18.47 18.24 -17.40
C PHE A 144 17.28 19.22 -17.48
N ALA A 145 16.69 19.33 -18.67
CA ALA A 145 15.51 20.13 -18.88
C ALA A 145 14.26 19.45 -18.33
N LEU A 146 13.48 20.16 -17.52
CA LEU A 146 12.12 19.74 -17.16
C LEU A 146 11.20 19.98 -18.36
N ASN A 147 10.99 18.96 -19.17
CA ASN A 147 10.09 18.99 -20.32
C ASN A 147 9.24 17.71 -20.38
N ASP A 148 8.17 17.74 -21.19
CA ASP A 148 7.21 16.65 -21.33
C ASP A 148 7.90 15.33 -21.71
N GLU A 149 8.89 15.36 -22.61
CA GLU A 149 9.60 14.18 -23.08
C GLU A 149 10.35 13.47 -21.95
N ASN A 150 11.07 14.23 -21.11
CA ASN A 150 11.81 13.69 -19.98
C ASN A 150 10.87 13.12 -18.90
N ILE A 151 9.74 13.77 -18.66
CA ILE A 151 8.72 13.29 -17.72
C ILE A 151 8.11 11.98 -18.24
N ILE A 152 7.66 11.95 -19.49
CA ILE A 152 7.11 10.77 -20.16
C ILE A 152 8.10 9.61 -20.11
N THR A 153 9.38 9.90 -20.37
CA THR A 153 10.44 8.89 -20.39
C THR A 153 10.70 8.33 -18.98
N ALA A 154 10.68 9.17 -17.94
CA ALA A 154 10.82 8.70 -16.56
C ALA A 154 9.71 7.73 -16.17
N PHE A 155 8.44 8.09 -16.42
CA PHE A 155 7.31 7.19 -16.15
C PHE A 155 7.35 5.92 -17.00
N SER A 156 7.75 6.02 -18.27
CA SER A 156 7.81 4.88 -19.18
C SER A 156 8.83 3.82 -18.77
N ASN A 157 9.89 4.21 -18.03
CA ASN A 157 10.95 3.30 -17.58
C ASN A 157 10.62 2.51 -16.30
N VAL A 158 9.52 2.84 -15.63
CA VAL A 158 9.09 2.09 -14.45
C VAL A 158 8.37 0.81 -14.84
N ILE A 159 8.76 -0.27 -14.17
CA ILE A 159 8.10 -1.57 -14.24
C ILE A 159 7.37 -1.75 -12.91
N PRO A 160 6.04 -1.55 -12.87
CA PRO A 160 5.29 -1.55 -11.63
C PRO A 160 5.10 -2.97 -11.07
N LEU A 161 4.71 -3.04 -9.79
CA LEU A 161 4.45 -4.31 -9.08
C LEU A 161 3.39 -5.18 -9.79
N SER A 162 2.41 -4.55 -10.43
CA SER A 162 1.38 -5.24 -11.22
C SER A 162 1.92 -6.03 -12.40
N GLN A 163 3.12 -5.71 -12.87
CA GLN A 163 3.79 -6.45 -13.94
C GLN A 163 4.84 -7.42 -13.40
N THR A 164 5.54 -7.07 -12.31
CA THR A 164 6.59 -7.94 -11.74
C THR A 164 6.02 -9.11 -10.94
N ALA A 165 4.85 -8.95 -10.31
CA ALA A 165 4.21 -9.98 -9.50
C ALA A 165 2.67 -9.99 -9.67
N PRO A 166 2.14 -10.18 -10.90
CA PRO A 166 0.69 -10.14 -11.16
C PRO A 166 -0.09 -11.17 -10.34
N GLU A 167 0.46 -12.38 -10.17
CA GLU A 167 -0.21 -13.46 -9.44
C GLU A 167 -0.39 -13.15 -7.95
N ARG A 168 0.55 -12.41 -7.35
CA ARG A 168 0.43 -11.96 -5.97
C ARG A 168 -0.72 -10.96 -5.81
N ILE A 169 -0.87 -10.04 -6.75
CA ILE A 169 -1.97 -9.06 -6.74
C ILE A 169 -3.30 -9.79 -6.90
N GLU A 170 -3.39 -10.72 -7.86
CA GLU A 170 -4.62 -11.46 -8.09
C GLU A 170 -5.01 -12.32 -6.89
N SER A 171 -4.05 -13.00 -6.27
CA SER A 171 -4.26 -13.78 -5.04
C SER A 171 -4.83 -12.92 -3.90
N ILE A 172 -4.23 -11.75 -3.65
CA ILE A 172 -4.66 -10.82 -2.60
C ILE A 172 -6.04 -10.23 -2.92
N ARG A 173 -6.31 -9.87 -4.18
CA ARG A 173 -7.64 -9.39 -4.63
C ARG A 173 -8.72 -10.45 -4.45
N ASN A 174 -8.43 -11.70 -4.81
CA ASN A 174 -9.39 -12.80 -4.65
C ASN A 174 -9.72 -13.05 -3.18
N TRP A 175 -8.72 -12.99 -2.30
CA TRP A 175 -8.96 -13.01 -0.86
C TRP A 175 -9.84 -11.83 -0.40
N GLY A 176 -9.53 -10.61 -0.89
CA GLY A 176 -10.24 -9.39 -0.51
C GLY A 176 -11.72 -9.39 -0.89
N LYS A 177 -12.06 -9.87 -2.10
CA LYS A 177 -13.44 -9.93 -2.61
C LYS A 177 -14.41 -10.66 -1.69
N GLU A 178 -13.95 -11.66 -0.95
CA GLU A 178 -14.79 -12.47 -0.07
C GLU A 178 -14.82 -11.95 1.38
N ARG A 179 -13.87 -11.10 1.78
CA ARG A 179 -13.53 -10.88 3.20
C ARG A 179 -13.36 -9.44 3.62
N ALA A 180 -13.30 -8.49 2.68
CA ALA A 180 -12.98 -7.10 2.96
C ALA A 180 -13.89 -6.13 2.18
N VAL A 181 -14.05 -4.94 2.74
CA VAL A 181 -14.74 -3.81 2.12
C VAL A 181 -13.73 -3.02 1.28
N PRO A 182 -14.01 -2.68 0.02
CA PRO A 182 -13.09 -1.87 -0.77
C PRO A 182 -12.98 -0.45 -0.20
N ALA A 183 -11.76 -0.02 0.13
CA ALA A 183 -11.51 1.31 0.70
C ALA A 183 -11.88 2.45 -0.25
N SER A 184 -11.79 2.23 -1.57
CA SER A 184 -12.14 3.21 -2.60
C SER A 184 -13.64 3.25 -2.93
N GLY A 185 -14.46 2.40 -2.30
CA GLY A 185 -15.88 2.24 -2.63
C GLY A 185 -16.16 1.60 -3.99
N ARG A 186 -15.13 1.15 -4.72
CA ARG A 186 -15.25 0.46 -6.01
C ARG A 186 -14.98 -1.04 -5.84
N PRO A 187 -15.60 -1.92 -6.65
CA PRO A 187 -15.36 -3.36 -6.53
C PRO A 187 -13.87 -3.72 -6.64
N ILE A 188 -13.39 -4.60 -5.77
CA ILE A 188 -11.99 -5.05 -5.73
C ILE A 188 -11.61 -5.67 -7.08
N GLY A 189 -10.53 -5.19 -7.69
CA GLY A 189 -10.09 -5.61 -9.02
C GLY A 189 -10.92 -5.07 -10.19
N SER A 190 -11.77 -4.05 -9.99
CA SER A 190 -12.48 -3.39 -11.10
C SER A 190 -11.53 -2.72 -12.10
N THR A 191 -10.33 -2.37 -11.67
CA THR A 191 -9.24 -1.89 -12.53
C THR A 191 -8.58 -3.07 -13.23
N THR A 192 -9.04 -3.35 -14.45
CA THR A 192 -8.33 -4.21 -15.41
C THR A 192 -7.18 -3.41 -16.02
N PHE A 193 -5.95 -3.83 -15.74
CA PHE A 193 -4.77 -3.23 -16.33
C PHE A 193 -4.61 -3.66 -17.78
N LYS A 194 -4.18 -2.74 -18.64
CA LYS A 194 -3.76 -3.13 -20.00
C LYS A 194 -2.57 -4.09 -19.85
N LYS A 195 -2.60 -5.21 -20.57
CA LYS A 195 -1.48 -6.16 -20.62
C LYS A 195 -0.29 -5.42 -21.23
N ALA A 196 0.66 -4.99 -20.39
CA ALA A 196 1.80 -4.22 -20.86
C ALA A 196 2.74 -5.11 -21.67
N GLU A 197 3.25 -4.60 -22.78
CA GLU A 197 4.37 -5.22 -23.47
C GLU A 197 5.60 -5.23 -22.56
N PRO A 198 6.45 -6.27 -22.61
CA PRO A 198 7.64 -6.37 -21.78
C PRO A 198 8.55 -5.15 -22.00
N LYS A 199 8.70 -4.31 -20.97
CA LYS A 199 9.57 -3.14 -21.00
C LYS A 199 10.96 -3.50 -20.49
N VAL A 200 12.00 -3.00 -21.16
CA VAL A 200 13.39 -3.06 -20.68
C VAL A 200 13.73 -1.73 -20.03
N ARG A 201 14.24 -1.75 -18.79
CA ARG A 201 14.73 -0.53 -18.12
C ARG A 201 15.85 0.08 -18.94
N LYS A 202 15.71 1.35 -19.33
CA LYS A 202 16.79 2.11 -19.96
C LYS A 202 17.51 2.95 -18.93
N VAL A 203 18.84 3.04 -19.04
CA VAL A 203 19.60 4.06 -18.31
C VAL A 203 19.23 5.41 -18.90
N LEU A 204 18.72 6.30 -18.06
CA LEU A 204 18.49 7.68 -18.43
C LEU A 204 19.79 8.43 -18.18
N VAL A 205 20.52 8.70 -19.26
CA VAL A 205 21.75 9.52 -19.29
C VAL A 205 21.37 10.97 -19.54
#